data_AF-A0A6B2G5I9-F1
#
_entry.id   AF-A0A6B2G5I9-F1
#
_cell.length_a   1.000
_cell.length_b   1.000
_cell.length_c   1.000
_cell.angle_alpha   90.00
_cell.angle_beta   90.00
_cell.angle_gamma   90.00
#
_symmetry.space_group_name_H-M   'P 1'
#
loop_
_entity.id
_entity.type
_entity.pdbx_description
1 polymer ?
#
loop_
_entity_poly.entity_id
_entity_poly.type
_entity_poly.pdbx_seq_one_letter_code
_entity_poly.pdbx_strand_id
1 'polypeptide(L)'
;NFSKIYSNISNWSRKMKFTILNRNHPLSTIIDKKRSSLLSHPLVRHFVRYKWNQASFYIYYLRMLLYFINIVFLTGLCLKTASPPYQCNSNASLLSPPIRRLNYSYSDGDMSKCLSCPYIPVKNNLAEKIFVSFGKYVVLILSLISCTSRILSIICHINNIANVQTIIEIIGSIFSIIYVSGLFTFMSYPVEFIPLFRCTNSFRSIGAIGICLTWLSFVLFLSKLAKIGIYVVMYTEIFRTFLQFVPVYFMLIITFSLPFYMLFLDRYETNAYVTPFKALMKTLIATVGEIEYDTFYNTREEPPLPVTYIILFLFI
;
A
#
# COMPACT_ATOMS: atom_id res chain seq x y z
N ASN A 1 -12.77 28.46 30.73
CA ASN A 1 -12.39 27.52 29.64
C ASN A 1 -11.91 28.19 28.36
N PHE A 2 -12.54 29.28 27.87
CA PHE A 2 -12.10 29.99 26.67
C PHE A 2 -10.69 30.64 26.75
N SER A 3 -10.29 31.17 27.91
CA SER A 3 -8.95 31.75 28.11
C SER A 3 -7.80 30.73 28.00
N LYS A 4 -8.07 29.48 28.37
CA LYS A 4 -7.12 28.35 28.29
C LYS A 4 -6.98 27.82 26.85
N ILE A 5 -8.03 27.96 26.06
CA ILE A 5 -8.03 27.66 24.62
C ILE A 5 -7.29 28.76 23.86
N TYR A 6 -7.52 30.04 24.19
CA TYR A 6 -6.81 31.17 23.59
C TYR A 6 -5.30 31.16 23.90
N SER A 7 -4.91 30.80 25.13
CA SER A 7 -3.49 30.65 25.48
C SER A 7 -2.82 29.50 24.73
N ASN A 8 -3.52 28.37 24.54
CA ASN A 8 -3.05 27.26 23.70
C ASN A 8 -2.93 27.64 22.21
N ILE A 9 -3.87 28.41 21.67
CA ILE A 9 -3.82 28.94 20.29
C ILE A 9 -2.68 29.95 20.12
N SER A 10 -2.43 30.80 21.13
CA SER A 10 -1.30 31.76 21.10
C SER A 10 0.07 31.08 21.22
N ASN A 11 0.16 29.97 21.96
CA ASN A 11 1.35 29.13 22.04
C ASN A 11 1.58 28.35 20.74
N TRP A 12 0.49 27.90 20.09
CA TRP A 12 0.55 27.29 18.76
C TRP A 12 1.01 28.28 17.68
N SER A 13 0.50 29.52 17.73
CA SER A 13 0.94 30.65 16.88
C SER A 13 2.42 31.01 17.12
N ARG A 14 2.89 31.02 18.37
CA ARG A 14 4.32 31.19 18.68
C ARG A 14 5.20 30.05 18.15
N LYS A 15 4.69 28.81 18.16
CA LYS A 15 5.37 27.64 17.58
C LYS A 15 5.48 27.72 16.05
N MET A 16 4.48 28.31 15.38
CA MET A 16 4.56 28.68 13.96
C MET A 16 5.56 29.81 13.69
N LYS A 17 5.64 30.80 14.58
CA LYS A 17 6.59 31.93 14.44
C LYS A 17 8.05 31.46 14.52
N PHE A 18 8.34 30.44 15.34
CA PHE A 18 9.67 29.81 15.42
C PHE A 18 10.06 29.07 14.13
N THR A 19 9.09 28.59 13.35
CA THR A 19 9.34 27.85 12.10
C THR A 19 9.58 28.78 10.91
N ILE A 20 9.04 30.01 10.93
CA ILE A 20 9.31 31.04 9.91
C ILE A 20 10.76 31.55 9.98
N LEU A 21 11.36 31.64 11.18
CA LEU A 21 12.78 31.99 11.33
C LEU A 21 13.76 30.97 10.72
N ASN A 22 13.30 29.75 10.46
CA ASN A 22 14.17 28.67 9.98
C ASN A 22 14.47 28.74 8.47
N ARG A 23 13.78 29.63 7.71
CA ARG A 23 14.15 29.94 6.31
C ARG A 23 15.47 30.70 6.19
N ASN A 24 15.85 31.44 7.24
CA ASN A 24 17.08 32.23 7.29
C ASN A 24 18.20 31.55 8.08
N HIS A 25 18.05 30.25 8.40
CA HIS A 25 19.07 29.53 9.14
C HIS A 25 20.31 29.30 8.24
N PRO A 26 21.54 29.58 8.69
CA PRO A 26 22.73 29.48 7.84
C PRO A 26 22.89 28.10 7.19
N LEU A 27 22.49 27.03 7.88
CA LEU A 27 22.48 25.67 7.33
C LEU A 27 21.52 25.48 6.15
N SER A 28 20.32 26.08 6.14
CA SER A 28 19.40 25.96 5.00
C SER A 28 19.97 26.68 3.79
N THR A 29 20.55 27.87 3.99
CA THR A 29 21.21 28.63 2.91
C THR A 29 22.40 27.88 2.31
N ILE A 30 23.17 27.14 3.12
CA ILE A 30 24.28 26.29 2.64
C ILE A 30 23.75 25.16 1.74
N ILE A 31 22.63 24.53 2.14
CA ILE A 31 21.98 23.45 1.38
C ILE A 31 21.40 23.99 0.08
N ASP A 32 20.68 25.11 0.13
CA ASP A 32 20.06 25.75 -1.03
C ASP A 32 21.11 26.16 -2.06
N LYS A 33 22.28 26.63 -1.60
CA LYS A 33 23.43 26.96 -2.46
C LYS A 33 24.31 25.75 -2.82
N LYS A 34 23.93 24.52 -2.46
CA LYS A 34 24.64 23.25 -2.74
C LYS A 34 26.14 23.27 -2.40
N ARG A 35 26.54 23.98 -1.33
CA ARG A 35 27.96 24.08 -0.92
C ARG A 35 28.38 22.91 -0.03
N SER A 36 28.73 21.78 -0.66
CA SER A 36 29.12 20.54 0.05
C SER A 36 30.37 20.70 0.93
N SER A 37 31.35 21.51 0.52
CA SER A 37 32.59 21.77 1.26
C SER A 37 32.36 22.42 2.63
N LEU A 38 31.40 23.36 2.72
CA LEU A 38 31.00 23.97 4.00
C LEU A 38 30.23 23.00 4.89
N LEU A 39 29.46 22.07 4.29
CA LEU A 39 28.73 21.04 5.03
C LEU A 39 29.68 20.04 5.71
N SER A 40 30.84 19.77 5.09
CA SER A 40 31.89 18.91 5.65
C SER A 40 32.75 19.57 6.73
N HIS A 41 32.63 20.88 6.95
CA HIS A 41 33.42 21.60 7.94
C HIS A 41 33.20 21.02 9.36
N PRO A 42 34.25 20.81 10.17
CA PRO A 42 34.14 20.14 11.48
C PRO A 42 33.13 20.81 12.41
N LEU A 43 33.04 22.15 12.39
CA LEU A 43 32.06 22.91 13.18
C LEU A 43 30.61 22.62 12.77
N VAL A 44 30.32 22.59 11.46
CA VAL A 44 28.97 22.28 10.95
C VAL A 44 28.59 20.83 11.26
N ARG A 45 29.55 19.91 11.10
CA ARG A 45 29.37 18.49 11.42
C ARG A 45 29.08 18.28 12.92
N HIS A 46 29.79 18.97 13.81
CA HIS A 46 29.53 18.94 15.24
C HIS A 46 28.17 19.55 15.59
N PHE A 47 27.81 20.69 15.01
CA PHE A 47 26.51 21.30 15.21
C PHE A 47 25.35 20.37 14.80
N VAL A 48 25.44 19.74 13.61
CA VAL A 48 24.43 18.79 13.12
C VAL A 48 24.33 17.58 14.04
N ARG A 49 25.47 17.01 14.47
CA ARG A 49 25.50 15.88 15.43
C ARG A 49 24.88 16.25 16.77
N TYR A 50 25.19 17.43 17.30
CA TYR A 50 24.63 17.91 18.55
C TYR A 50 23.10 18.07 18.46
N LYS A 51 22.59 18.75 17.41
CA LYS A 51 21.15 18.91 17.16
C LYS A 51 20.44 17.57 16.94
N TRP A 52 21.12 16.63 16.27
CA TRP A 52 20.60 15.29 16.07
C TRP A 52 20.47 14.54 17.40
N ASN A 53 21.53 14.49 18.22
CA ASN A 53 21.53 13.78 19.49
C ASN A 53 20.56 14.36 20.53
N GLN A 54 20.37 15.69 20.53
CA GLN A 54 19.56 16.34 21.56
C GLN A 54 18.05 16.12 21.37
N ALA A 55 17.54 16.19 20.14
CA ALA A 55 16.10 16.17 19.89
C ALA A 55 15.67 15.26 18.73
N SER A 56 16.39 15.27 17.61
CA SER A 56 15.91 14.61 16.39
C SER A 56 16.05 13.09 16.46
N PHE A 57 17.08 12.59 17.16
CA PHE A 57 17.33 11.17 17.34
C PHE A 57 16.15 10.47 18.01
N TYR A 58 15.75 10.92 19.21
CA TYR A 58 14.67 10.29 19.96
C TYR A 58 13.33 10.32 19.20
N ILE A 59 12.96 11.47 18.62
CA ILE A 59 11.70 11.62 17.88
C ILE A 59 11.67 10.70 16.64
N TYR A 60 12.79 10.62 15.93
CA TYR A 60 12.90 9.81 14.73
C TYR A 60 12.77 8.30 15.03
N TYR A 61 13.58 7.80 15.98
CA TYR A 61 13.58 6.37 16.32
C TYR A 61 12.29 5.94 16.99
N LEU A 62 11.67 6.78 17.83
CA LEU A 62 10.37 6.48 18.43
C LEU A 62 9.28 6.35 17.36
N ARG A 63 9.25 7.24 16.37
CA ARG A 63 8.31 7.14 15.24
C ARG A 63 8.55 5.87 14.42
N MET A 64 9.81 5.54 14.13
CA MET A 64 10.17 4.33 13.40
C MET A 64 9.73 3.07 14.16
N LEU A 65 9.92 3.05 15.48
CA LEU A 65 9.51 1.95 16.34
C LEU A 65 7.98 1.80 16.40
N LEU A 66 7.24 2.89 16.60
CA LEU A 66 5.76 2.85 16.56
C LEU A 66 5.23 2.35 15.22
N TYR A 67 5.88 2.76 14.12
CA TYR A 67 5.51 2.29 12.79
C TYR A 67 5.82 0.80 12.59
N PHE A 68 6.98 0.34 13.06
CA PHE A 68 7.35 -1.08 13.02
C PHE A 68 6.38 -1.96 13.82
N ILE A 69 5.99 -1.51 15.03
CA ILE A 69 4.95 -2.18 15.83
C ILE A 69 3.65 -2.28 15.02
N ASN A 70 3.22 -1.18 14.39
CA ASN A 70 2.00 -1.17 13.58
C ASN A 70 2.06 -2.21 12.44
N ILE A 71 3.19 -2.33 11.73
CA ILE A 71 3.37 -3.31 10.64
C ILE A 71 3.31 -4.74 11.16
N VAL A 72 3.96 -5.05 12.28
CA VAL A 72 3.95 -6.40 12.87
C VAL A 72 2.53 -6.79 13.24
N PHE A 73 1.79 -5.91 13.91
CA PHE A 73 0.39 -6.17 14.27
C PHE A 73 -0.52 -6.26 13.04
N LEU A 74 -0.36 -5.38 12.04
CA LEU A 74 -1.12 -5.44 10.79
C LEU A 74 -0.86 -6.75 10.04
N THR A 75 0.40 -7.17 9.94
CA THR A 75 0.80 -8.42 9.27
C THR A 75 0.20 -9.62 9.99
N GLY A 76 0.33 -9.69 11.33
CA GLY A 76 -0.26 -10.76 12.13
C GLY A 76 -1.78 -10.81 12.01
N LEU A 77 -2.44 -9.64 11.98
CA LEU A 77 -3.88 -9.53 11.82
C LEU A 77 -4.31 -10.00 10.42
N CYS A 78 -3.70 -9.51 9.33
CA CYS A 78 -4.00 -9.95 7.96
C CYS A 78 -3.83 -11.46 7.76
N LEU A 79 -2.78 -12.07 8.33
CA LEU A 79 -2.54 -13.50 8.20
C LEU A 79 -3.59 -14.34 8.95
N LYS A 80 -4.08 -13.87 10.10
CA LYS A 80 -5.08 -14.60 10.90
C LYS A 80 -6.51 -14.36 10.46
N THR A 81 -6.80 -13.21 9.88
CA THR A 81 -8.14 -12.85 9.40
C THR A 81 -8.31 -13.04 7.89
N ALA A 82 -7.30 -13.57 7.20
CA ALA A 82 -7.39 -13.98 5.81
C ALA A 82 -8.59 -14.92 5.63
N SER A 83 -9.64 -14.40 4.99
CA SER A 83 -10.88 -15.13 4.77
C SER A 83 -10.91 -15.79 3.39
N PRO A 84 -11.49 -17.00 3.28
CA PRO A 84 -11.82 -17.58 1.98
C PRO A 84 -12.91 -16.76 1.29
N PRO A 85 -13.07 -16.90 -0.04
CA PRO A 85 -14.18 -16.27 -0.76
C PRO A 85 -15.51 -16.79 -0.23
N TYR A 86 -16.50 -15.90 -0.17
CA TYR A 86 -17.85 -16.21 0.29
C TYR A 86 -18.86 -16.00 -0.83
N GLN A 87 -19.86 -16.87 -0.87
CA GLN A 87 -21.00 -16.71 -1.77
C GLN A 87 -22.28 -16.55 -0.97
N CYS A 88 -23.08 -15.58 -1.40
CA CYS A 88 -24.46 -15.45 -0.99
C CYS A 88 -25.38 -15.80 -2.16
N ASN A 89 -26.34 -16.70 -1.90
CA ASN A 89 -27.33 -17.09 -2.89
C ASN A 89 -28.62 -16.29 -2.66
N SER A 90 -28.78 -15.18 -3.39
CA SER A 90 -29.98 -14.31 -3.32
C SER A 90 -31.27 -14.97 -3.80
N ASN A 91 -31.17 -16.14 -4.46
CA ASN A 91 -32.30 -16.80 -5.11
C ASN A 91 -32.98 -17.85 -4.21
N ALA A 92 -32.45 -18.08 -3.01
CA ALA A 92 -33.15 -18.87 -2.01
C ALA A 92 -34.38 -18.07 -1.54
N SER A 93 -35.56 -18.69 -1.52
CA SER A 93 -36.84 -18.14 -1.04
C SER A 93 -36.89 -17.85 0.48
N LEU A 94 -35.72 -17.61 1.08
CA LEU A 94 -35.53 -17.29 2.48
C LEU A 94 -35.36 -15.78 2.64
N LEU A 95 -36.01 -15.20 3.66
CA LEU A 95 -35.92 -13.77 4.01
C LEU A 95 -34.48 -13.30 4.29
N SER A 96 -33.54 -14.23 4.52
CA SER A 96 -32.09 -13.98 4.64
C SER A 96 -31.29 -15.24 4.24
N PRO A 97 -30.70 -15.30 3.03
CA PRO A 97 -29.91 -16.45 2.60
C PRO A 97 -28.59 -16.58 3.40
N PRO A 98 -28.17 -17.81 3.74
CA PRO A 98 -26.93 -18.05 4.46
C PRO A 98 -25.70 -17.87 3.55
N ILE A 99 -24.62 -17.33 4.12
CA ILE A 99 -23.32 -17.20 3.45
C ILE A 99 -22.59 -18.55 3.48
N ARG A 100 -22.11 -19.01 2.32
CA ARG A 100 -21.28 -20.23 2.19
C ARG A 100 -19.83 -19.89 1.87
N ARG A 101 -18.90 -20.68 2.42
CA ARG A 101 -17.47 -20.61 2.11
C ARG A 101 -17.19 -21.36 0.81
N LEU A 102 -16.36 -20.78 -0.05
CA LEU A 102 -15.93 -21.38 -1.30
C LEU A 102 -14.42 -21.64 -1.31
N ASN A 103 -14.00 -22.59 -2.15
CA ASN A 103 -12.60 -22.94 -2.38
C ASN A 103 -12.07 -22.44 -3.74
N TYR A 104 -12.91 -21.74 -4.51
CA TYR A 104 -12.57 -21.19 -5.83
C TYR A 104 -12.90 -19.69 -5.86
N SER A 105 -12.31 -18.97 -6.83
CA SER A 105 -12.56 -17.54 -7.02
C SER A 105 -14.02 -17.28 -7.40
N TYR A 106 -14.66 -16.35 -6.71
CA TYR A 106 -16.05 -15.98 -6.96
C TYR A 106 -16.15 -14.46 -7.06
N SER A 107 -16.84 -13.95 -8.09
CA SER A 107 -17.15 -12.53 -8.19
C SER A 107 -18.31 -12.22 -7.26
N ASP A 108 -18.16 -11.19 -6.43
CA ASP A 108 -19.22 -10.78 -5.52
C ASP A 108 -20.47 -10.36 -6.34
N GLY A 109 -21.63 -10.92 -5.99
CA GLY A 109 -22.93 -10.44 -6.43
C GLY A 109 -23.49 -9.38 -5.47
N ASP A 110 -24.79 -9.11 -5.56
CA ASP A 110 -25.46 -8.22 -4.60
C ASP A 110 -25.52 -8.87 -3.21
N MET A 111 -24.56 -8.48 -2.35
CA MET A 111 -24.43 -9.01 -0.99
C MET A 111 -25.42 -8.36 -0.01
N SER A 112 -26.12 -7.28 -0.39
CA SER A 112 -26.96 -6.46 0.51
C SER A 112 -28.10 -7.24 1.19
N LYS A 113 -28.55 -8.34 0.60
CA LYS A 113 -29.69 -9.15 1.05
C LYS A 113 -29.31 -10.28 2.02
N CYS A 114 -28.03 -10.43 2.30
CA CYS A 114 -27.48 -11.61 2.97
C CYS A 114 -27.39 -11.43 4.48
N LEU A 115 -27.47 -12.55 5.22
CA LEU A 115 -27.24 -12.54 6.67
C LEU A 115 -25.80 -12.13 7.00
N SER A 116 -25.56 -11.63 8.21
CA SER A 116 -24.24 -11.19 8.70
C SER A 116 -23.10 -12.19 8.44
N CYS A 117 -21.89 -11.64 8.28
CA CYS A 117 -20.69 -12.42 8.08
C CYS A 117 -20.43 -13.39 9.24
N PRO A 118 -20.00 -14.63 8.97
CA PRO A 118 -19.67 -15.57 10.03
C PRO A 118 -18.58 -14.99 10.95
N TYR A 119 -18.88 -15.00 12.24
CA TYR A 119 -17.93 -14.62 13.28
C TYR A 119 -16.66 -15.48 13.16
N ILE A 120 -15.47 -14.88 13.34
CA ILE A 120 -14.23 -15.65 13.44
C ILE A 120 -14.20 -16.20 14.86
N PRO A 121 -14.43 -17.50 15.09
CA PRO A 121 -14.26 -18.04 16.43
C PRO A 121 -12.79 -17.85 16.80
N VAL A 122 -12.54 -17.04 17.84
CA VAL A 122 -11.21 -16.93 18.44
C VAL A 122 -10.94 -18.27 19.09
N LYS A 123 -10.09 -19.11 18.49
CA LYS A 123 -9.67 -20.34 19.15
C LYS A 123 -8.78 -19.97 20.33
N ASN A 124 -8.60 -20.88 21.29
CA ASN A 124 -7.78 -20.64 22.49
C ASN A 124 -6.27 -20.47 22.23
N ASN A 125 -5.87 -20.31 20.97
CA ASN A 125 -4.49 -20.02 20.57
C ASN A 125 -4.08 -18.61 21.03
N LEU A 126 -2.95 -18.52 21.73
CA LEU A 126 -2.41 -17.26 22.26
C LEU A 126 -2.21 -16.21 21.16
N ALA A 127 -1.75 -16.64 19.97
CA ALA A 127 -1.58 -15.75 18.82
C ALA A 127 -2.90 -15.13 18.33
N GLU A 128 -3.99 -15.89 18.30
CA GLU A 128 -5.29 -15.36 17.83
C GLU A 128 -5.86 -14.34 18.82
N LYS A 129 -5.73 -14.59 20.14
CA LYS A 129 -6.11 -13.60 21.16
C LYS A 129 -5.30 -12.30 21.03
N ILE A 130 -3.98 -12.41 20.89
CA ILE A 130 -3.11 -11.22 20.79
C ILE A 130 -3.41 -10.44 19.50
N PHE A 131 -3.39 -11.09 18.33
CA PHE A 131 -3.51 -10.38 17.05
C PHE A 131 -4.96 -9.99 16.70
N VAL A 132 -5.93 -10.88 16.91
CA VAL A 132 -7.32 -10.64 16.48
C VAL A 132 -8.09 -9.83 17.54
N SER A 133 -7.97 -10.16 18.83
CA SER A 133 -8.72 -9.46 19.87
C SER A 133 -8.08 -8.12 20.24
N PHE A 134 -6.79 -8.13 20.58
CA PHE A 134 -6.08 -6.92 21.01
C PHE A 134 -5.51 -6.12 19.83
N GLY A 135 -4.91 -6.81 18.86
CA GLY A 135 -4.21 -6.20 17.73
C GLY A 135 -5.08 -5.26 16.89
N LYS A 136 -6.39 -5.51 16.75
CA LYS A 136 -7.31 -4.60 16.03
C LYS A 136 -7.33 -3.19 16.64
N TYR A 137 -7.34 -3.06 17.96
CA TYR A 137 -7.33 -1.76 18.63
C TYR A 137 -5.97 -1.08 18.50
N VAL A 138 -4.89 -1.86 18.62
CA VAL A 138 -3.52 -1.36 18.48
C VAL A 138 -3.30 -0.77 17.10
N VAL A 139 -3.65 -1.51 16.03
CA VAL A 139 -3.50 -1.04 14.65
C VAL A 139 -4.37 0.19 14.40
N LEU A 140 -5.61 0.22 14.89
CA LEU A 140 -6.48 1.38 14.73
C LEU A 140 -5.92 2.63 15.41
N ILE A 141 -5.43 2.52 16.65
CA ILE A 141 -4.86 3.67 17.38
C ILE A 141 -3.57 4.14 16.72
N LEU A 142 -2.66 3.23 16.38
CA LEU A 142 -1.37 3.59 15.76
C LEU A 142 -1.55 4.17 14.35
N SER A 143 -2.47 3.62 13.55
CA SER A 143 -2.78 4.17 12.22
C SER A 143 -3.39 5.56 12.32
N LEU A 144 -4.31 5.83 13.25
CA LEU A 144 -4.84 7.18 13.51
C LEU A 144 -3.75 8.16 13.95
N ILE A 145 -2.86 7.76 14.87
CA ILE A 145 -1.72 8.60 15.30
C ILE A 145 -0.81 8.91 14.11
N SER A 146 -0.49 7.91 13.29
CA SER A 146 0.35 8.11 12.11
C SER A 146 -0.31 9.05 11.09
N CYS A 147 -1.59 8.85 10.78
CA CYS A 147 -2.36 9.65 9.83
C CYS A 147 -2.45 11.12 10.29
N THR A 148 -2.87 11.35 11.54
CA THR A 148 -2.95 12.70 12.12
C THR A 148 -1.59 13.40 12.15
N SER A 149 -0.52 12.70 12.53
CA SER A 149 0.83 13.30 12.54
C SER A 149 1.29 13.75 11.15
N ARG A 150 0.88 13.05 10.09
CA ARG A 150 1.23 13.39 8.70
C ARG A 150 0.34 14.47 8.12
N ILE A 151 -0.96 14.43 8.41
CA ILE A 151 -1.88 15.51 8.05
C ILE A 151 -1.42 16.82 8.69
N LEU A 152 -1.04 16.82 9.98
CA LEU A 152 -0.47 18.00 10.65
C LEU A 152 0.81 18.50 9.98
N SER A 153 1.69 17.59 9.54
CA SER A 153 2.90 17.96 8.82
C SER A 153 2.62 18.59 7.46
N ILE A 154 1.56 18.17 6.76
CA ILE A 154 1.14 18.75 5.48
C ILE A 154 0.56 20.15 5.69
N ILE A 155 -0.32 20.31 6.69
CA ILE A 155 -0.94 21.60 7.01
C ILE A 155 0.14 22.64 7.37
N CYS A 156 1.15 22.24 8.15
CA CYS A 156 2.24 23.13 8.51
C CYS A 156 3.20 23.44 7.34
N HIS A 157 3.29 22.55 6.34
CA HIS A 157 4.24 22.71 5.24
C HIS A 157 3.71 22.07 3.95
N ILE A 158 3.10 22.88 3.09
CA ILE A 158 2.41 22.40 1.88
C ILE A 158 3.36 21.69 0.89
N ASN A 159 4.64 22.07 0.87
CA ASN A 159 5.65 21.44 0.01
C ASN A 159 5.91 19.97 0.38
N ASN A 160 5.52 19.52 1.58
CA ASN A 160 5.68 18.12 1.99
C ASN A 160 4.66 17.17 1.33
N ILE A 161 3.65 17.69 0.62
CA ILE A 161 2.68 16.90 -0.13
C ILE A 161 3.36 16.13 -1.27
N ALA A 162 4.33 16.75 -1.96
CA ALA A 162 5.01 16.15 -3.11
C ALA A 162 5.98 15.01 -2.75
N ASN A 163 6.25 14.80 -1.46
CA ASN A 163 7.14 13.74 -1.02
C ASN A 163 6.43 12.37 -1.13
N VAL A 164 6.94 11.51 -2.01
CA VAL A 164 6.44 10.14 -2.25
C VAL A 164 6.26 9.35 -0.95
N GLN A 165 7.19 9.49 0.00
CA GLN A 165 7.09 8.85 1.31
C GLN A 165 5.81 9.27 2.08
N THR A 166 5.48 10.56 2.09
CA THR A 166 4.30 11.08 2.81
C THR A 166 3.02 10.52 2.21
N ILE A 167 2.95 10.44 0.88
CA ILE A 167 1.78 9.94 0.15
C ILE A 167 1.56 8.45 0.47
N ILE A 168 2.60 7.62 0.35
CA ILE A 168 2.51 6.17 0.62
C ILE A 168 2.12 5.91 2.09
N GLU A 169 2.68 6.67 3.04
CA GLU A 169 2.33 6.57 4.46
C GLU A 169 0.84 6.87 4.72
N ILE A 170 0.30 7.94 4.12
CA ILE A 170 -1.10 8.33 4.29
C ILE A 170 -2.02 7.29 3.67
N ILE A 171 -1.78 6.90 2.41
CA ILE A 171 -2.61 5.92 1.70
C ILE A 171 -2.58 4.57 2.45
N GLY A 172 -1.40 4.11 2.87
CA GLY A 172 -1.27 2.89 3.67
C GLY A 172 -2.03 2.96 5.01
N SER A 173 -1.97 4.11 5.69
CA SER A 173 -2.73 4.31 6.94
C SER A 173 -4.24 4.30 6.72
N ILE A 174 -4.74 4.91 5.65
CA ILE A 174 -6.17 4.90 5.29
C ILE A 174 -6.65 3.46 5.01
N PHE A 175 -5.92 2.70 4.18
CA PHE A 175 -6.28 1.31 3.91
C PHE A 175 -6.25 0.44 5.18
N SER A 176 -5.29 0.67 6.09
CA SER A 176 -5.26 -0.05 7.37
C SER A 176 -6.47 0.26 8.26
N ILE A 177 -6.94 1.52 8.27
CA ILE A 177 -8.14 1.93 9.02
C ILE A 177 -9.39 1.27 8.44
N ILE A 178 -9.54 1.30 7.10
CA ILE A 178 -10.67 0.65 6.41
C ILE A 178 -10.66 -0.87 6.62
N TYR A 179 -9.48 -1.48 6.61
CA TYR A 179 -9.36 -2.91 6.85
C TYR A 179 -9.79 -3.30 8.28
N VAL A 180 -9.33 -2.55 9.29
CA VAL A 180 -9.64 -2.81 10.69
C VAL A 180 -11.10 -2.49 11.04
N SER A 181 -11.71 -1.49 10.40
CA SER A 181 -13.12 -1.16 10.64
C SER A 181 -14.06 -2.31 10.27
N GLY A 182 -13.72 -3.11 9.26
CA GLY A 182 -14.45 -4.33 8.88
C GLY A 182 -14.30 -5.51 9.87
N LEU A 183 -13.42 -5.38 10.87
CA LEU A 183 -13.18 -6.41 11.90
C LEU A 183 -13.74 -6.01 13.28
N PHE A 184 -14.40 -4.85 13.38
CA PHE A 184 -14.94 -4.38 14.63
C PHE A 184 -16.22 -5.15 15.00
N THR A 185 -16.17 -5.83 16.13
CA THR A 185 -17.31 -6.58 16.70
C THR A 185 -17.50 -6.09 18.12
N PHE A 186 -18.70 -5.61 18.45
CA PHE A 186 -19.04 -5.17 19.80
C PHE A 186 -19.98 -6.19 20.42
N MET A 187 -19.60 -6.77 21.56
CA MET A 187 -20.45 -7.63 22.40
C MET A 187 -21.29 -8.64 21.59
N SER A 188 -20.60 -9.44 20.76
CA SER A 188 -21.16 -10.53 19.95
C SER A 188 -21.98 -10.16 18.71
N TYR A 189 -22.22 -8.87 18.45
CA TYR A 189 -22.77 -8.39 17.18
C TYR A 189 -21.68 -7.71 16.34
N PRO A 190 -21.59 -7.99 15.03
CA PRO A 190 -20.72 -7.23 14.14
C PRO A 190 -21.25 -5.79 14.06
N VAL A 191 -20.53 -4.83 14.66
CA VAL A 191 -20.79 -3.41 14.43
C VAL A 191 -19.96 -3.04 13.21
N GLU A 192 -20.45 -3.48 12.06
CA GLU A 192 -19.83 -3.19 10.79
C GLU A 192 -20.27 -1.78 10.36
N PHE A 193 -19.32 -0.84 10.26
CA PHE A 193 -19.59 0.48 9.67
C PHE A 193 -20.07 0.37 8.22
N ILE A 194 -19.66 -0.70 7.52
CA ILE A 194 -20.13 -1.09 6.19
C ILE A 194 -20.59 -2.55 6.31
N PRO A 195 -21.91 -2.83 6.24
CA PRO A 195 -22.41 -4.18 6.42
C PRO A 195 -21.82 -5.12 5.36
N LEU A 196 -21.47 -6.34 5.80
CA LEU A 196 -20.96 -7.46 5.01
C LEU A 196 -19.61 -7.23 4.32
N PHE A 197 -18.96 -6.09 4.56
CA PHE A 197 -17.69 -5.74 3.91
C PHE A 197 -16.64 -6.85 4.04
N ARG A 198 -16.55 -7.50 5.21
CA ARG A 198 -15.60 -8.58 5.50
C ARG A 198 -15.77 -9.83 4.63
N CYS A 199 -16.97 -10.09 4.12
CA CYS A 199 -17.24 -11.24 3.25
C CYS A 199 -17.00 -10.95 1.77
N THR A 200 -16.76 -9.68 1.42
CA THR A 200 -16.48 -9.29 0.04
C THR A 200 -15.01 -9.53 -0.32
N ASN A 201 -14.73 -9.71 -1.60
CA ASN A 201 -13.38 -9.72 -2.13
C ASN A 201 -12.68 -8.37 -1.89
N SER A 202 -13.43 -7.27 -1.84
CA SER A 202 -12.89 -5.93 -1.56
C SER A 202 -12.15 -5.86 -0.22
N PHE A 203 -12.64 -6.55 0.82
CA PHE A 203 -11.93 -6.63 2.11
C PHE A 203 -10.55 -7.28 1.96
N ARG A 204 -10.46 -8.37 1.19
CA ARG A 204 -9.20 -9.07 0.92
C ARG A 204 -8.24 -8.18 0.12
N SER A 205 -8.75 -7.51 -0.91
CA SER A 205 -7.98 -6.59 -1.75
C SER A 205 -7.44 -5.41 -0.94
N ILE A 206 -8.27 -4.80 -0.08
CA ILE A 206 -7.87 -3.67 0.77
C ILE A 206 -6.83 -4.08 1.80
N GLY A 207 -6.96 -5.27 2.41
CA GLY A 207 -5.92 -5.82 3.30
C GLY A 207 -4.59 -6.04 2.56
N ALA A 208 -4.63 -6.60 1.35
CA ALA A 208 -3.44 -6.86 0.53
C ALA A 208 -2.75 -5.56 0.06
N ILE A 209 -3.51 -4.54 -0.33
CA ILE A 209 -2.95 -3.24 -0.70
C ILE A 209 -2.38 -2.54 0.54
N GLY A 210 -3.10 -2.57 1.66
CA GLY A 210 -2.68 -1.95 2.91
C GLY A 210 -1.37 -2.54 3.46
N ILE A 211 -1.23 -3.87 3.47
CA ILE A 211 0.01 -4.51 3.93
C ILE A 211 1.18 -4.21 3.00
N CYS A 212 0.97 -4.23 1.67
CA CYS A 212 2.02 -3.90 0.71
C CYS A 212 2.53 -2.45 0.89
N LEU A 213 1.61 -1.48 0.92
CA LEU A 213 1.97 -0.06 1.06
C LEU A 213 2.66 0.26 2.39
N THR A 214 2.26 -0.41 3.48
CA THR A 214 2.88 -0.19 4.80
C THR A 214 4.32 -0.73 4.86
N TRP A 215 4.58 -1.90 4.27
CA TRP A 215 5.95 -2.42 4.11
C TRP A 215 6.80 -1.54 3.18
N LEU A 216 6.24 -1.06 2.05
CA LEU A 216 6.95 -0.13 1.16
C LEU A 216 7.32 1.18 1.85
N SER A 217 6.40 1.75 2.62
CA SER A 217 6.66 2.94 3.43
C SER A 217 7.75 2.69 4.48
N PHE A 218 7.81 1.50 5.09
CA PHE A 218 8.88 1.14 6.02
C PHE A 218 10.26 1.15 5.36
N VAL A 219 10.38 0.60 4.15
CA VAL A 219 11.64 0.68 3.38
C VAL A 219 12.05 2.13 3.19
N LEU A 220 11.10 3.03 2.89
CA LEU A 220 11.37 4.46 2.78
C LEU A 220 11.74 5.12 4.12
N PHE A 221 11.29 4.61 5.27
CA PHE A 221 11.81 5.05 6.56
C PHE A 221 13.30 4.74 6.72
N LEU A 222 13.76 3.57 6.25
CA LEU A 222 15.19 3.19 6.34
C LEU A 222 16.12 4.13 5.56
N SER A 223 15.61 4.91 4.61
CA SER A 223 16.37 5.94 3.86
C SER A 223 17.09 6.97 4.74
N LYS A 224 16.61 7.20 5.97
CA LYS A 224 17.18 8.21 6.89
C LYS A 224 18.23 7.63 7.83
N LEU A 225 18.53 6.33 7.75
CA LEU A 225 19.59 5.68 8.52
C LEU A 225 20.96 5.87 7.83
N ALA A 226 22.00 6.18 8.60
CA ALA A 226 23.32 6.53 8.04
C ALA A 226 23.98 5.40 7.21
N LYS A 227 23.72 4.13 7.52
CA LYS A 227 24.30 2.97 6.80
C LYS A 227 23.38 2.44 5.70
N ILE A 228 22.13 2.13 6.05
CA ILE A 228 21.15 1.52 5.15
C ILE A 228 20.59 2.57 4.16
N GLY A 229 20.51 3.82 4.59
CA GLY A 229 19.82 4.86 3.84
C GLY A 229 20.45 5.21 2.50
N ILE A 230 21.79 5.07 2.37
CA ILE A 230 22.50 5.30 1.11
C ILE A 230 21.99 4.34 0.03
N TYR A 231 21.79 3.06 0.37
CA TYR A 231 21.27 2.06 -0.57
C TYR A 231 19.83 2.35 -0.99
N VAL A 232 18.97 2.72 -0.02
CA VAL A 232 17.56 3.04 -0.32
C VAL A 232 17.44 4.28 -1.20
N VAL A 233 18.24 5.32 -0.93
CA VAL A 233 18.27 6.54 -1.76
C VAL A 233 18.77 6.22 -3.17
N MET A 234 19.85 5.45 -3.29
CA MET A 234 20.37 5.01 -4.59
C MET A 234 19.32 4.23 -5.39
N TYR A 235 18.65 3.26 -4.75
CA TYR A 235 17.56 2.50 -5.38
C TYR A 235 16.42 3.41 -5.84
N THR A 236 16.01 4.38 -5.02
CA THR A 236 14.93 5.30 -5.36
C THR A 236 15.28 6.18 -6.58
N GLU A 237 16.53 6.62 -6.71
CA GLU A 237 17.00 7.37 -7.87
C GLU A 237 17.06 6.50 -9.14
N ILE A 238 17.53 5.25 -9.02
CA ILE A 238 17.53 4.29 -10.13
C ILE A 238 16.09 3.99 -10.56
N PHE A 239 15.17 3.76 -9.63
CA PHE A 239 13.77 3.52 -9.93
C PHE A 239 13.11 4.73 -10.61
N ARG A 240 13.48 5.94 -10.20
CA ARG A 240 12.99 7.18 -10.82
C ARG A 240 13.48 7.33 -12.26
N THR A 241 14.75 7.03 -12.53
CA THR A 241 15.28 7.06 -13.90
C THR A 241 14.67 5.95 -14.77
N PHE A 242 14.46 4.76 -14.22
CA PHE A 242 13.73 3.69 -14.88
C PHE A 242 12.29 4.09 -15.25
N LEU A 243 11.56 4.75 -14.36
CA LEU A 243 10.21 5.25 -14.62
C LEU A 243 10.14 6.25 -15.79
N GLN A 244 11.22 6.97 -16.10
CA GLN A 244 11.26 7.89 -17.25
C GLN A 244 11.22 7.14 -18.59
N PHE A 245 11.69 5.89 -18.62
CA PHE A 245 11.66 5.04 -19.81
C PHE A 245 10.33 4.29 -20.00
N VAL A 246 9.54 4.15 -18.93
CA VAL A 246 8.26 3.40 -18.95
C VAL A 246 7.27 3.85 -20.04
N PRO A 247 7.12 5.13 -20.40
CA PRO A 247 6.21 5.53 -21.49
C PRO A 247 6.58 4.91 -22.84
N VAL A 248 7.87 4.83 -23.16
CA VAL A 248 8.35 4.20 -24.41
C VAL A 248 8.10 2.70 -24.35
N TYR A 249 8.42 2.08 -23.22
CA TYR A 249 8.15 0.66 -22.99
C TYR A 249 6.66 0.31 -23.07
N PHE A 250 5.78 1.18 -22.56
CA PHE A 250 4.33 1.01 -22.62
C PHE A 250 3.78 1.07 -24.06
N MET A 251 4.32 1.95 -24.91
CA MET A 251 3.97 1.97 -26.33
C MET A 251 4.35 0.66 -27.01
N LEU A 252 5.54 0.13 -26.72
CA LEU A 252 5.99 -1.17 -27.23
C LEU A 252 5.04 -2.29 -26.82
N ILE A 253 4.64 -2.35 -25.55
CA ILE A 253 3.71 -3.36 -25.05
C ILE A 253 2.36 -3.30 -25.79
N ILE A 254 1.82 -2.09 -26.03
CA ILE A 254 0.56 -1.95 -26.79
C ILE A 254 0.71 -2.48 -28.22
N THR A 255 1.83 -2.20 -28.89
CA THR A 255 2.10 -2.63 -30.26
C THR A 255 2.00 -4.15 -30.41
N PHE A 256 2.43 -4.92 -29.42
CA PHE A 256 2.34 -6.40 -29.45
C PHE A 256 1.08 -6.95 -28.78
N SER A 257 0.56 -6.28 -27.76
CA SER A 257 -0.61 -6.73 -27.02
C SER A 257 -1.90 -6.74 -27.85
N LEU A 258 -2.12 -5.74 -28.71
CA LEU A 258 -3.34 -5.68 -29.51
C LEU A 258 -3.36 -6.74 -30.63
N PRO A 259 -2.27 -6.98 -31.38
CA PRO A 259 -2.20 -8.10 -32.30
C PRO A 259 -2.36 -9.46 -31.60
N PHE A 260 -1.72 -9.68 -30.46
CA PHE A 260 -1.90 -10.93 -29.71
C PHE A 260 -3.32 -11.10 -29.18
N TYR A 261 -3.98 -10.02 -28.76
CA TYR A 261 -5.40 -10.04 -28.45
C TYR A 261 -6.20 -10.57 -29.65
N MET A 262 -6.02 -10.00 -30.85
CA MET A 262 -6.76 -10.43 -32.05
C MET A 262 -6.44 -11.87 -32.48
N LEU A 263 -5.16 -12.27 -32.45
CA LEU A 263 -4.71 -13.58 -32.92
C LEU A 263 -5.16 -14.73 -32.01
N PHE A 264 -5.26 -14.47 -30.70
CA PHE A 264 -5.61 -15.49 -29.71
C PHE A 264 -7.07 -15.40 -29.22
N LEU A 265 -7.92 -14.62 -29.90
CA LEU A 265 -9.36 -14.51 -29.59
C LEU A 265 -10.07 -15.88 -29.60
N ASP A 266 -9.69 -16.76 -30.51
CA ASP A 266 -10.30 -18.09 -30.69
C ASP A 266 -9.87 -19.11 -29.63
N ARG A 267 -8.77 -18.83 -28.91
CA ARG A 267 -8.17 -19.77 -27.94
C ARG A 267 -8.76 -19.56 -26.55
N TYR A 268 -9.94 -20.13 -26.32
CA TYR A 268 -10.70 -19.96 -25.07
C TYR A 268 -10.08 -20.67 -23.84
N GLU A 269 -9.22 -21.68 -24.01
CA GLU A 269 -8.76 -22.54 -22.91
C GLU A 269 -7.97 -21.79 -21.83
N THR A 270 -7.18 -20.78 -22.21
CA THR A 270 -6.28 -20.10 -21.26
C THR A 270 -6.87 -18.81 -20.68
N ASN A 271 -7.99 -18.31 -21.22
CA ASN A 271 -8.64 -17.04 -20.82
C ASN A 271 -7.70 -15.80 -20.73
N ALA A 272 -6.48 -15.89 -21.27
CA ALA A 272 -5.41 -14.92 -21.06
C ALA A 272 -5.50 -13.71 -22.00
N TYR A 273 -6.06 -13.90 -23.20
CA TYR A 273 -6.20 -12.86 -24.23
C TYR A 273 -7.66 -12.46 -24.52
N VAL A 274 -8.60 -12.80 -23.64
CA VAL A 274 -10.05 -12.56 -23.87
C VAL A 274 -10.44 -11.08 -23.74
N THR A 275 -9.70 -10.30 -22.96
CA THR A 275 -9.94 -8.84 -22.85
C THR A 275 -8.65 -8.07 -23.11
N PRO A 276 -8.72 -6.85 -23.67
CA PRO A 276 -7.52 -6.09 -24.02
C PRO A 276 -6.63 -5.80 -22.81
N PHE A 277 -7.21 -5.61 -21.63
CA PHE A 277 -6.45 -5.43 -20.39
C PHE A 277 -5.71 -6.69 -19.95
N LYS A 278 -6.33 -7.87 -20.08
CA LYS A 278 -5.65 -9.14 -19.78
C LYS A 278 -4.53 -9.43 -20.78
N ALA A 279 -4.75 -9.11 -22.06
CA ALA A 279 -3.70 -9.19 -23.09
C ALA A 279 -2.50 -8.29 -22.75
N LEU A 280 -2.74 -7.06 -22.27
CA LEU A 280 -1.67 -6.16 -21.83
C LEU A 280 -0.89 -6.75 -20.65
N MET A 281 -1.58 -7.36 -19.68
CA MET A 281 -0.91 -8.01 -18.54
C MET A 281 -0.13 -9.26 -18.95
N LYS A 282 -0.68 -10.10 -19.83
CA LYS A 282 0.01 -11.31 -20.31
C LYS A 282 1.22 -10.95 -21.16
N THR A 283 1.14 -9.90 -21.99
CA THR A 283 2.30 -9.39 -22.74
C THR A 283 3.37 -8.76 -21.86
N LEU A 284 2.98 -8.03 -20.81
CA LEU A 284 3.91 -7.56 -19.77
C LEU A 284 4.65 -8.70 -19.07
N ILE A 285 3.97 -9.82 -18.80
CA ILE A 285 4.59 -11.02 -18.23
C ILE A 285 5.54 -11.67 -19.26
N ALA A 286 5.11 -11.72 -20.52
CA ALA A 286 5.92 -12.26 -21.61
C ALA A 286 7.21 -11.47 -21.85
N THR A 287 7.20 -10.13 -21.72
CA THR A 287 8.43 -9.31 -21.85
C THR A 287 9.40 -9.47 -20.68
N VAL A 288 8.95 -9.93 -19.51
CA VAL A 288 9.82 -10.30 -18.39
C VAL A 288 10.55 -11.63 -18.67
N GLY A 289 10.10 -12.40 -19.67
CA GLY A 289 10.70 -13.67 -20.10
C GLY A 289 9.85 -14.89 -19.78
N GLU A 290 8.66 -14.71 -19.18
CA GLU A 290 7.73 -15.81 -18.92
C GLU A 290 6.82 -16.04 -20.15
N ILE A 291 7.38 -16.73 -21.16
CA ILE A 291 6.66 -17.12 -22.37
C ILE A 291 6.30 -18.62 -22.28
N GLU A 292 5.02 -18.93 -22.12
CA GLU A 292 4.52 -20.31 -22.12
C GLU A 292 4.25 -20.76 -23.57
N TYR A 293 5.30 -21.08 -24.34
CA TYR A 293 5.14 -21.43 -25.76
C TYR A 293 4.16 -22.60 -25.99
N ASP A 294 4.29 -23.68 -25.22
CA ASP A 294 3.51 -24.91 -25.46
C ASP A 294 2.01 -24.71 -25.26
N THR A 295 1.59 -23.85 -24.32
CA THR A 295 0.17 -23.62 -24.04
C THR A 295 -0.53 -22.80 -25.12
N PHE A 296 0.22 -21.94 -25.83
CA PHE A 296 -0.34 -21.05 -26.84
C PHE A 296 -0.10 -21.49 -28.28
N TYR A 297 0.97 -22.23 -28.56
CA TYR A 297 1.38 -22.56 -29.93
C TYR A 297 1.26 -24.05 -30.27
N ASN A 298 1.15 -24.93 -29.27
CA ASN A 298 1.08 -26.39 -29.46
C ASN A 298 -0.23 -26.97 -28.88
N THR A 299 -1.36 -26.50 -29.41
CA THR A 299 -2.70 -27.00 -29.09
C THR A 299 -3.03 -28.21 -29.97
N ARG A 300 -3.69 -29.23 -29.38
CA ARG A 300 -3.98 -30.51 -30.06
C ARG A 300 -4.97 -30.40 -31.23
N GLU A 301 -5.71 -29.32 -31.33
CA GLU A 301 -6.88 -29.26 -32.22
C GLU A 301 -6.57 -28.53 -33.54
N GLU A 302 -5.82 -27.42 -33.56
CA GLU A 302 -5.39 -26.74 -34.79
C GLU A 302 -4.07 -25.95 -34.63
N PRO A 303 -3.19 -25.92 -35.66
CA PRO A 303 -1.97 -25.11 -35.64
C PRO A 303 -2.33 -23.61 -35.66
N PRO A 304 -1.56 -22.75 -34.99
CA PRO A 304 -1.81 -21.32 -35.00
C PRO A 304 -1.58 -20.72 -36.40
N LEU A 305 -2.25 -19.61 -36.70
CA LEU A 305 -2.08 -18.86 -37.95
C LEU A 305 -0.58 -18.61 -38.21
N PRO A 306 -0.05 -18.79 -39.43
CA PRO A 306 1.39 -18.61 -39.70
C PRO A 306 1.95 -17.25 -39.27
N VAL A 307 1.11 -16.22 -39.29
CA VAL A 307 1.44 -14.85 -38.83
C VAL A 307 1.80 -14.80 -37.34
N THR A 308 1.27 -15.70 -36.52
CA THR A 308 1.55 -15.75 -35.06
C THR A 308 3.03 -15.98 -34.77
N TYR A 309 3.68 -16.90 -35.51
CA TYR A 309 5.10 -17.20 -35.35
C TYR A 309 5.98 -16.01 -35.75
N ILE A 310 5.56 -15.25 -36.77
CA ILE A 310 6.27 -14.05 -37.22
C ILE A 310 6.20 -12.95 -36.15
N ILE A 311 5.02 -12.70 -35.59
CA ILE A 311 4.85 -11.68 -34.54
C ILE A 311 5.55 -12.10 -33.24
N LEU A 312 5.53 -13.39 -32.90
CA LEU A 312 6.30 -13.92 -31.77
C LEU A 312 7.80 -13.71 -31.96
N PHE A 313 8.34 -14.04 -33.15
CA PHE A 313 9.74 -13.83 -33.46
C PHE A 313 10.14 -12.34 -33.40
N LEU A 314 9.24 -11.44 -33.81
CA LEU A 314 9.49 -10.00 -33.75
C LEU A 314 9.41 -9.44 -32.32
N PHE A 315 8.68 -10.12 -31.43
CA PHE A 315 8.50 -9.73 -30.03
C PHE A 315 9.67 -10.15 -29.13
N ILE A 316 10.29 -11.30 -29.40
CA ILE A 316 11.48 -11.82 -28.69
C ILE A 316 12.71 -10.98 -29.04
#